data_AF-A0A7W8AHD2-F1
#
_entry.id   AF-A0A7W8AHD2-F1
#
_cell.length_a   1.000
_cell.length_b   1.000
_cell.length_c   1.000
_cell.angle_alpha   90.00
_cell.angle_beta   90.00
_cell.angle_gamma   90.00
#
_symmetry.space_group_name_H-M   'P 1'
#
loop_
_entity.id
_entity.type
_entity.pdbx_description
1 polymer ?
#
loop_
_entity_poly.entity_id
_entity_poly.type
_entity_poly.pdbx_seq_one_letter_code
_entity_poly.pdbx_strand_id
1 'polypeptide(L)'
;MPPWFDSAAAYDRQAARLVARGVLVDEAMSFWLARPGVGLATVEVRAADAAGTVEEAVLQAALTRALVTTAEAALAAGREAPNVSDQVCAAAVWNAARHGLDGPGAAAPTRSATPAAGRRSRRRSS
;
A
#
# COMPACT_ATOMS: atom_id res chain seq x y z
N MET A 1 7.43 2.25 4.96
CA MET A 1 5.97 2.51 4.87
C MET A 1 5.73 4.00 5.07
N PRO A 2 4.76 4.63 4.35
CA PRO A 2 4.33 5.97 4.72
C PRO A 2 3.69 5.92 6.11
N PRO A 3 3.97 6.87 7.01
CA PRO A 3 3.18 7.05 8.23
C PRO A 3 1.70 7.30 7.91
N TRP A 4 0.83 7.09 8.89
CA TRP A 4 -0.55 7.56 8.80
C TRP A 4 -0.60 9.10 8.74
N PHE A 5 -1.35 9.64 7.78
CA PHE A 5 -1.65 11.06 7.67
C PHE A 5 -3.16 11.26 7.64
N ASP A 6 -3.67 12.14 8.49
CA ASP A 6 -5.09 12.51 8.55
C ASP A 6 -5.52 13.49 7.45
N SER A 7 -4.56 14.05 6.72
CA SER A 7 -4.76 15.08 5.71
C SER A 7 -3.55 15.22 4.81
N ALA A 8 -3.75 15.70 3.58
CA ALA A 8 -2.66 16.08 2.68
C ALA A 8 -1.74 17.14 3.31
N ALA A 9 -2.31 18.12 4.02
CA ALA A 9 -1.52 19.14 4.71
C ALA A 9 -0.62 18.55 5.83
N ALA A 10 -1.05 17.47 6.50
CA ALA A 10 -0.21 16.79 7.49
C ALA A 10 0.97 16.06 6.82
N TYR A 11 0.73 15.45 5.66
CA TYR A 11 1.79 14.90 4.82
C TYR A 11 2.80 15.99 4.42
N ASP A 12 2.34 17.11 3.89
CA ASP A 12 3.19 18.21 3.41
C ASP A 12 4.07 18.77 4.53
N ARG A 13 3.47 19.02 5.71
CA ARG A 13 4.23 19.46 6.90
C ARG A 13 5.29 18.44 7.31
N GLN A 14 4.99 17.14 7.23
CA GLN A 14 5.96 16.12 7.58
C GLN A 14 7.11 16.05 6.57
N ALA A 15 6.81 16.10 5.27
CA ALA A 15 7.81 16.12 4.22
C ALA A 15 8.74 17.33 4.37
N ALA A 16 8.17 18.54 4.52
CA ALA A 16 8.93 19.77 4.72
C ALA A 16 9.82 19.71 5.98
N ARG A 17 9.34 19.12 7.08
CA ARG A 17 10.15 18.90 8.29
C ARG A 17 11.35 17.98 8.04
N LEU A 18 11.20 16.94 7.23
CA LEU A 18 12.29 16.02 6.91
C LEU A 18 13.33 16.68 5.99
N VAL A 19 12.89 17.52 5.04
CA VAL A 19 13.77 18.33 4.20
C VAL A 19 14.55 19.34 5.05
N ALA A 20 13.86 20.10 5.90
CA ALA A 20 14.50 21.10 6.78
C ALA A 20 15.55 20.50 7.73
N ARG A 21 15.45 19.20 8.03
CA ARG A 21 16.41 18.47 8.86
C ARG A 21 17.51 17.76 8.06
N GLY A 22 17.53 17.91 6.73
CA GLY A 22 18.48 17.25 5.84
C GLY A 22 18.29 15.74 5.72
N VAL A 23 17.15 15.20 6.16
CA VAL A 23 16.83 13.77 6.02
C VAL A 23 16.39 13.44 4.59
N LEU A 24 15.65 14.36 3.97
CA LEU A 24 15.30 14.33 2.55
C LEU A 24 16.01 15.49 1.85
N VAL A 25 16.38 15.31 0.59
CA VAL A 25 16.93 16.39 -0.24
C VAL A 25 15.82 17.35 -0.68
N ASP A 26 14.65 16.81 -1.03
CA ASP A 26 13.43 17.55 -1.38
C ASP A 26 12.17 16.72 -1.05
N GLU A 27 10.97 17.31 -1.16
CA GLU A 27 9.71 16.59 -0.90
C GLU A 27 9.43 15.48 -1.93
N ALA A 28 10.02 15.60 -3.12
CA ALA A 28 9.95 14.61 -4.20
C ALA A 28 10.94 13.44 -4.02
N MET A 29 11.64 13.35 -2.88
CA MET A 29 12.61 12.29 -2.59
C MET A 29 12.16 11.36 -1.46
N SER A 30 10.89 11.41 -1.03
CA SER A 30 10.41 10.51 0.02
C SER A 30 10.66 9.04 -0.33
N PHE A 31 11.23 8.25 0.57
CA PHE A 31 11.43 6.79 0.43
C PHE A 31 10.18 5.96 0.79
N TRP A 32 9.00 6.59 0.80
CA TRP A 32 7.74 5.93 1.12
C TRP A 32 7.23 5.13 -0.09
N LEU A 33 6.63 3.97 0.20
CA LEU A 33 6.11 3.06 -0.85
C LEU A 33 4.83 3.59 -1.53
N ALA A 34 4.23 4.65 -1.00
CA ALA A 34 3.20 5.42 -1.67
C ALA A 34 3.31 6.89 -1.25
N ARG A 35 2.98 7.81 -2.16
CA ARG A 35 2.99 9.25 -1.90
C ARG A 35 2.06 10.02 -2.86
N PRO A 36 1.66 11.26 -2.52
CA PRO A 36 1.11 12.19 -3.50
C PRO A 36 2.10 12.46 -4.64
N GLY A 37 1.58 12.59 -5.86
CA GLY A 37 2.36 12.94 -7.04
C GLY A 37 2.77 14.40 -7.03
N VAL A 38 3.97 14.68 -7.54
CA VAL A 38 4.48 16.06 -7.61
C VAL A 38 3.83 16.79 -8.78
N GLY A 39 3.12 17.88 -8.49
CA GLY A 39 2.45 18.70 -9.51
C GLY A 39 1.24 18.03 -10.16
N LEU A 40 0.82 16.85 -9.68
CA LEU A 40 -0.31 16.10 -10.19
C LEU A 40 -1.24 15.70 -9.04
N ALA A 41 -2.55 15.72 -9.27
CA ALA A 41 -3.55 15.25 -8.31
C ALA A 41 -3.64 13.71 -8.32
N THR A 42 -2.50 13.03 -8.15
CA THR A 42 -2.37 11.57 -8.22
C THR A 42 -1.70 11.02 -6.96
N VAL A 43 -1.79 9.71 -6.78
CA VAL A 43 -0.99 8.95 -5.80
C VAL A 43 -0.05 8.04 -6.56
N GLU A 44 1.24 8.15 -6.28
CA GLU A 44 2.30 7.31 -6.84
C GLU A 44 2.50 6.09 -5.93
N VAL A 45 2.26 4.89 -6.47
CA VAL A 45 2.52 3.61 -5.77
C VAL A 45 3.87 3.04 -6.22
N ARG A 46 4.76 2.80 -5.25
CA ARG A 46 6.19 2.51 -5.45
C ARG A 46 6.63 1.24 -4.73
N ALA A 47 5.69 0.34 -4.44
CA ALA A 47 5.94 -0.89 -3.69
C ALA A 47 6.49 -2.03 -4.55
N ALA A 48 6.38 -1.94 -5.87
CA ALA A 48 6.72 -3.01 -6.78
C ALA A 48 8.08 -2.80 -7.46
N ASP A 49 8.74 -3.90 -7.78
CA ASP A 49 9.94 -3.92 -8.62
C ASP A 49 9.61 -3.58 -10.08
N ALA A 50 10.65 -3.37 -10.89
CA ALA A 50 10.47 -3.22 -12.34
C ALA A 50 9.94 -4.51 -12.96
N ALA A 51 8.87 -4.39 -13.74
CA ALA A 51 8.32 -5.51 -14.50
C ALA A 51 9.29 -5.95 -15.61
N GLY A 52 9.39 -7.26 -15.85
CA GLY A 52 10.24 -7.83 -16.90
C GLY A 52 9.57 -7.80 -18.28
N THR A 53 8.24 -7.71 -18.31
CA THR A 53 7.45 -7.66 -19.55
C THR A 53 6.39 -6.55 -19.53
N VAL A 54 5.85 -6.23 -20.72
CA VAL A 54 4.75 -5.26 -20.85
C VAL A 54 3.48 -5.79 -20.20
N GLU A 55 3.21 -7.08 -20.36
CA GLU A 55 2.04 -7.75 -19.79
C GLU A 55 2.05 -7.69 -18.26
N GLU A 56 3.22 -7.92 -17.64
CA GLU A 56 3.40 -7.77 -16.19
C GLU A 56 3.20 -6.32 -15.74
N ALA A 57 3.74 -5.35 -16.48
CA ALA A 57 3.56 -3.94 -16.16
C ALA A 57 2.09 -3.52 -16.24
N VAL A 58 1.37 -3.97 -17.27
CA VAL A 58 -0.07 -3.70 -17.44
C VAL A 58 -0.88 -4.39 -16.35
N LEU A 59 -0.56 -5.64 -16.01
CA LEU A 59 -1.21 -6.37 -14.92
C LEU A 59 -1.03 -5.62 -13.59
N GLN A 60 0.18 -5.18 -13.28
CA GLN A 60 0.48 -4.41 -12.08
C GLN A 60 -0.32 -3.11 -12.04
N ALA A 61 -0.33 -2.34 -13.15
CA ALA A 61 -1.09 -1.10 -13.24
C ALA A 61 -2.60 -1.32 -13.05
N ALA A 62 -3.15 -2.37 -13.67
CA ALA A 62 -4.56 -2.73 -13.53
C ALA A 62 -4.90 -3.15 -12.10
N LEU A 63 -4.04 -3.93 -11.44
CA LEU A 63 -4.21 -4.32 -10.04
C LEU A 63 -4.20 -3.10 -9.12
N THR A 64 -3.22 -2.20 -9.27
CA THR A 64 -3.16 -0.94 -8.51
C THR A 64 -4.43 -0.11 -8.72
N ARG A 65 -4.89 0.04 -9.98
CA ARG A 65 -6.12 0.76 -10.29
C ARG A 65 -7.35 0.13 -9.63
N ALA A 66 -7.45 -1.20 -9.64
CA ALA A 66 -8.55 -1.92 -9.00
C ALA A 66 -8.56 -1.73 -7.47
N LEU A 67 -7.38 -1.76 -6.82
CA LEU A 67 -7.23 -1.51 -5.39
C LEU A 67 -7.65 -0.07 -5.02
N VAL A 68 -7.20 0.92 -5.79
CA VAL A 68 -7.58 2.34 -5.58
C VAL A 68 -9.08 2.53 -5.77
N THR A 69 -9.65 2.00 -6.85
CA THR A 69 -11.10 2.09 -7.12
C THR A 69 -11.92 1.44 -5.99
N THR A 70 -11.41 0.34 -5.42
CA THR A 70 -12.04 -0.33 -4.27
C THR A 70 -11.99 0.54 -3.02
N ALA A 71 -10.87 1.21 -2.77
CA ALA A 71 -10.73 2.14 -1.64
C ALA A 71 -11.63 3.38 -1.81
N GLU A 72 -11.67 3.98 -3.01
CA GLU A 72 -12.57 5.10 -3.32
C GLU A 72 -14.04 4.72 -3.11
N ALA A 73 -14.46 3.54 -3.57
CA ALA A 73 -15.81 3.03 -3.34
C ALA A 73 -16.11 2.81 -1.85
N ALA A 74 -15.11 2.45 -1.03
CA ALA A 74 -15.27 2.35 0.41
C ALA A 74 -15.47 3.73 1.06
N LEU A 75 -14.66 4.72 0.67
CA LEU A 75 -14.78 6.10 1.15
C LEU A 75 -16.13 6.72 0.74
N ALA A 76 -16.57 6.52 -0.50
CA ALA A 76 -17.88 6.96 -0.96
C ALA A 76 -19.04 6.35 -0.16
N ALA A 77 -18.81 5.18 0.44
CA ALA A 77 -19.75 4.51 1.34
C ALA A 77 -19.54 4.86 2.83
N GLY A 78 -18.71 5.87 3.15
CA GLY A 78 -18.41 6.30 4.51
C GLY A 78 -17.54 5.31 5.31
N ARG A 79 -16.82 4.41 4.64
CA ARG A 79 -15.93 3.42 5.27
C ARG A 79 -14.48 3.84 5.12
N GLU A 80 -13.98 4.52 6.13
CA GLU A 80 -12.57 4.90 6.24
C GLU A 80 -11.64 3.69 6.38
N ALA A 81 -10.40 3.85 5.91
CA ALA A 81 -9.36 2.86 6.16
C ALA A 81 -9.06 2.78 7.67
N PRO A 82 -8.87 1.58 8.23
CA PRO A 82 -8.45 1.46 9.63
C PRO A 82 -7.05 2.05 9.80
N ASN A 83 -6.82 2.73 10.92
CA ASN A 83 -5.48 3.14 11.32
C ASN A 83 -4.70 1.89 11.79
N VAL A 84 -3.88 1.33 10.90
CA VAL A 84 -3.06 0.16 11.17
C VAL A 84 -1.70 0.60 11.70
N SER A 85 -1.17 -0.13 12.69
CA SER A 85 0.17 0.11 13.20
C SER A 85 1.23 0.07 12.09
N ASP A 86 2.12 1.06 12.07
CA ASP A 86 3.26 1.13 11.15
C ASP A 86 4.11 -0.16 11.17
N GLN A 87 4.28 -0.78 12.34
CA GLN A 87 5.02 -2.03 12.49
C GLN A 87 4.30 -3.20 11.82
N VAL A 88 2.96 -3.24 11.88
CA VAL A 88 2.17 -4.28 11.21
C VAL A 88 2.24 -4.09 9.69
N CYS A 89 2.15 -2.86 9.19
CA CYS A 89 2.34 -2.55 7.78
C CYS A 89 3.74 -2.94 7.29
N ALA A 90 4.79 -2.62 8.07
CA ALA A 90 6.16 -2.99 7.74
C ALA A 90 6.35 -4.53 7.72
N ALA A 91 5.78 -5.25 8.70
CA ALA A 91 5.82 -6.70 8.75
C ALA A 91 5.09 -7.35 7.56
N ALA A 92 3.95 -6.80 7.14
CA ALA A 92 3.22 -7.27 5.97
C ALA A 92 4.04 -7.12 4.68
N VAL A 93 4.68 -5.97 4.47
CA VAL A 93 5.59 -5.75 3.33
C VAL A 93 6.77 -6.70 3.37
N TRP A 94 7.40 -6.85 4.54
CA TRP A 94 8.52 -7.77 4.69
C TRP A 94 8.13 -9.22 4.38
N ASN A 95 6.95 -9.65 4.83
CA ASN A 95 6.46 -11.00 4.58
C ASN A 95 6.22 -11.23 3.07
N ALA A 96 5.54 -10.29 2.40
CA ALA A 96 5.32 -10.36 0.97
C ALA A 96 6.64 -10.38 0.19
N ALA A 97 7.62 -9.55 0.56
CA ALA A 97 8.93 -9.52 -0.07
C ALA A 97 9.72 -10.83 0.13
N ARG A 98 9.59 -11.46 1.31
CA ARG A 98 10.34 -12.69 1.64
C ARG A 98 9.70 -13.95 1.08
N HIS A 99 8.37 -14.03 1.09
CA HIS A 99 7.63 -15.26 0.85
C HIS A 99 6.74 -15.22 -0.39
N GLY A 100 6.64 -14.06 -1.06
CA GLY A 100 5.73 -13.89 -2.19
C GLY A 100 4.28 -14.20 -1.80
N LEU A 101 3.58 -14.90 -2.69
CA LEU A 101 2.17 -15.30 -2.50
C LEU A 101 1.99 -16.55 -1.62
N ASP A 102 3.07 -17.28 -1.34
CA ASP A 102 3.04 -18.51 -0.55
C ASP A 102 3.18 -18.22 0.96
N GLY A 103 3.43 -16.97 1.31
CA GLY A 103 3.55 -16.51 2.69
C GLY A 103 2.22 -16.45 3.46
N PRO A 104 2.30 -16.34 4.80
CA PRO A 104 1.17 -15.89 5.61
C PRO A 104 0.66 -14.54 5.07
N GLY A 105 -0.59 -14.48 4.62
CA GLY A 105 -1.15 -13.23 4.10
C GLY A 105 -1.21 -12.17 5.20
N ALA A 106 -1.06 -10.90 4.80
CA ALA A 106 -1.27 -9.77 5.69
C ALA A 106 -2.67 -9.87 6.30
N ALA A 107 -2.74 -10.10 7.60
CA ALA A 107 -4.01 -10.16 8.28
C ALA A 107 -4.68 -8.78 8.19
N ALA A 108 -5.98 -8.72 7.88
CA ALA A 108 -6.73 -7.49 8.13
C ALA A 108 -6.57 -7.16 9.63
N PRO A 109 -6.54 -5.88 10.04
CA PRO A 109 -6.32 -5.49 11.45
C PRO A 109 -7.31 -6.13 12.45
N THR A 110 -8.41 -6.71 11.97
CA THR A 110 -9.44 -7.42 12.74
C THR A 110 -9.49 -8.94 12.53
N ARG A 111 -8.55 -9.54 11.77
CA ARG A 111 -8.51 -10.99 11.50
C ARG A 111 -7.13 -11.57 11.75
N SER A 112 -7.08 -12.88 11.98
CA SER A 112 -5.85 -13.67 12.00
C SER A 112 -5.27 -13.82 10.59
N ALA A 113 -3.93 -13.83 10.47
CA ALA A 113 -3.24 -14.01 9.20
C ALA A 113 -3.71 -15.31 8.52
N THR A 114 -4.11 -15.22 7.26
CA THR A 114 -4.54 -16.39 6.46
C THR A 114 -3.61 -16.48 5.25
N PRO A 115 -3.13 -17.67 4.82
CA PRO A 115 -2.27 -17.79 3.65
C PRO A 115 -2.89 -17.11 2.42
N ALA A 116 -2.12 -16.33 1.67
CA ALA A 116 -2.63 -15.59 0.50
C ALA A 116 -3.13 -16.54 -0.62
N ALA A 117 -2.48 -17.71 -0.76
CA ALA A 117 -2.91 -18.78 -1.67
C ALA A 117 -4.17 -19.56 -1.23
N GLY A 118 -4.72 -19.29 -0.03
CA GLY A 118 -5.66 -20.15 0.68
C GLY A 118 -7.16 -19.91 0.47
N ARG A 119 -7.61 -19.34 -0.67
CA ARG A 119 -9.05 -19.27 -1.03
C ARG A 119 -9.44 -20.25 -2.15
N ARG A 120 -9.05 -21.53 -2.01
CA ARG A 120 -9.75 -22.63 -2.69
C ARG A 120 -10.92 -23.07 -1.81
N SER A 121 -12.14 -22.74 -2.22
CA SER A 121 -13.37 -23.19 -1.57
C SER A 121 -13.37 -24.72 -1.47
N ARG A 122 -13.22 -25.26 -0.25
CA ARG A 122 -13.72 -26.60 0.03
C ARG A 122 -15.25 -26.51 0.09
N ARG A 123 -15.90 -26.59 -1.08
CA ARG A 123 -17.25 -27.15 -1.13
C ARG A 123 -17.12 -28.60 -0.67
N ARG A 124 -17.42 -28.87 0.60
CA ARG A 124 -17.74 -30.23 1.04
C ARG A 124 -19.12 -30.54 0.46
N SER A 125 -19.12 -31.39 -0.54
CA SER A 125 -20.30 -32.12 -0.98
C SER A 125 -20.61 -33.21 0.05
N SER A 126 -21.90 -33.33 0.37
CA SER A 126 -22.59 -34.46 1.05
C SER A 126 -22.17 -34.83 2.47
#